data_AF-A0A959XTC3-F1
#
_entry.id   AF-A0A959XTC3-F1
#
_cell.length_a   1.000
_cell.length_b   1.000
_cell.length_c   1.000
_cell.angle_alpha   90.00
_cell.angle_beta   90.00
_cell.angle_gamma   90.00
#
_symmetry.space_group_name_H-M   'P 1'
#
loop_
_entity.id
_entity.type
_entity.pdbx_description
1 polymer ?
#
loop_
_entity_poly.entity_id
_entity_poly.type
_entity_poly.pdbx_seq_one_letter_code
_entity_poly.pdbx_strand_id
1 'polypeptide(L)'
;MYRLLVFAAWLCVQFPCTAQISIYRSYADLLADAPDELEGYTLKSIKSQKKNASLLLEGEAGQAPMTIECEDIWGFRLDSVLFRIEPIYGHPARVVLVGEPCFYENGAAHLKMYLEGTNEEHVVWGAGGYLSDDLNSEMAFVPIDKYAYGRKETKVFLESRSAYAPILRCANGQLHTYMIRACIKAMWNGDL
;
A
#
# COMPACT_ATOMS: atom_id res chain seq x y z
N MET A 1 -36.43 -37.52 35.22
CA MET A 1 -36.20 -36.36 34.34
C MET A 1 -34.70 -36.19 34.15
N TYR A 2 -34.13 -36.71 33.06
CA TYR A 2 -32.70 -36.54 32.72
C TYR A 2 -32.58 -35.47 31.62
N ARG A 3 -31.90 -34.36 31.93
CA ARG A 3 -31.55 -33.31 30.96
C ARG A 3 -30.31 -33.77 30.18
N LEU A 4 -30.46 -34.06 28.89
CA LEU A 4 -29.33 -34.19 27.96
C LEU A 4 -28.71 -32.81 27.75
N LEU A 5 -27.45 -32.65 28.14
CA LEU A 5 -26.59 -31.55 27.72
C LEU A 5 -25.96 -31.93 26.37
N VAL A 6 -26.44 -31.32 25.29
CA VAL A 6 -25.80 -31.42 23.97
C VAL A 6 -24.66 -30.40 23.94
N PHE A 7 -23.44 -30.87 24.17
CA PHE A 7 -22.22 -30.12 23.84
C PHE A 7 -22.04 -30.15 22.33
N ALA A 8 -22.52 -29.11 21.63
CA ALA A 8 -22.12 -28.86 20.25
C ALA A 8 -20.66 -28.40 20.27
N ALA A 9 -19.73 -29.35 20.10
CA ALA A 9 -18.33 -29.06 19.85
C ALA A 9 -18.24 -28.39 18.47
N TRP A 10 -18.20 -27.06 18.49
CA TRP A 10 -17.89 -26.23 17.34
C TRP A 10 -16.42 -26.53 16.96
N LEU A 11 -16.24 -27.53 16.08
CA LEU A 11 -15.00 -27.73 15.35
C LEU A 11 -14.83 -26.49 14.47
N CYS A 12 -14.15 -25.47 15.00
CA CYS A 12 -13.54 -24.43 14.20
C CYS A 12 -12.55 -25.13 13.27
N VAL A 13 -13.00 -25.51 12.08
CA VAL A 13 -12.13 -25.90 10.98
C VAL A 13 -11.31 -24.64 10.69
N GLN A 14 -10.08 -24.61 11.22
CA GLN A 14 -9.12 -23.57 10.92
C GLN A 14 -8.63 -23.83 9.50
N PHE A 15 -9.39 -23.33 8.53
CA PHE A 15 -8.87 -23.22 7.18
C PHE A 15 -7.65 -22.31 7.26
N PRO A 16 -6.48 -22.76 6.76
CA PRO A 16 -5.34 -21.87 6.62
C PRO A 16 -5.82 -20.72 5.72
N CYS A 17 -5.94 -19.54 6.31
CA CYS A 17 -6.18 -18.31 5.56
C CYS A 17 -4.85 -18.00 4.86
N THR A 18 -4.63 -18.64 3.72
CA THR A 18 -3.56 -18.21 2.81
C THR A 18 -3.90 -16.80 2.38
N ALA A 19 -2.90 -15.93 2.40
CA ALA A 19 -3.13 -14.53 2.12
C ALA A 19 -3.63 -14.35 0.70
N GLN A 20 -4.83 -13.80 0.59
CA GLN A 20 -5.52 -13.64 -0.66
C GLN A 20 -5.06 -12.33 -1.30
N ILE A 21 -4.67 -12.41 -2.58
CA ILE A 21 -4.39 -11.24 -3.40
C ILE A 21 -5.58 -10.94 -4.31
N SER A 22 -5.99 -9.68 -4.35
CA SER A 22 -7.09 -9.19 -5.18
C SER A 22 -6.59 -8.04 -6.03
N ILE A 23 -6.77 -8.11 -7.34
CA ILE A 23 -6.24 -7.10 -8.28
C ILE A 23 -7.35 -6.16 -8.72
N TYR A 24 -7.08 -4.86 -8.72
CA TYR A 24 -7.99 -3.84 -9.25
C TYR A 24 -7.36 -3.22 -10.49
N ARG A 25 -7.99 -3.41 -11.66
CA ARG A 25 -7.49 -2.87 -12.93
C ARG A 25 -7.72 -1.37 -13.02
N SER A 26 -8.79 -0.89 -12.39
CA SER A 26 -9.16 0.52 -12.35
C SER A 26 -9.55 0.97 -10.93
N TYR A 27 -9.60 2.28 -10.72
CA TYR A 27 -10.18 2.84 -9.49
C TYR A 27 -11.69 2.55 -9.38
N ALA A 28 -12.39 2.44 -10.51
CA ALA A 28 -13.80 2.09 -10.51
C ALA A 28 -14.04 0.67 -9.97
N ASP A 29 -13.13 -0.27 -10.26
CA ASP A 29 -13.19 -1.64 -9.74
C ASP A 29 -13.04 -1.64 -8.21
N LEU A 30 -12.17 -0.79 -7.66
CA LEU A 30 -12.05 -0.61 -6.22
C LEU A 30 -13.35 -0.08 -5.60
N LEU A 31 -13.96 0.93 -6.21
CA LEU A 31 -15.20 1.52 -5.71
C LEU A 31 -16.37 0.54 -5.77
N ALA A 32 -16.39 -0.33 -6.78
CA ALA A 32 -17.38 -1.39 -6.95
C ALA A 32 -17.09 -2.64 -6.10
N ASP A 33 -15.92 -2.70 -5.45
CA ASP A 33 -15.36 -3.89 -4.80
C ASP A 33 -15.40 -5.12 -5.72
N ALA A 34 -14.99 -4.92 -6.98
CA ALA A 34 -15.02 -5.92 -8.05
C ALA A 34 -13.59 -6.25 -8.53
N PRO A 35 -12.73 -6.86 -7.70
CA PRO A 35 -11.38 -7.23 -8.11
C PRO A 35 -11.38 -8.42 -9.08
N ASP A 36 -10.28 -8.57 -9.84
CA ASP A 36 -9.92 -9.87 -10.40
C ASP A 36 -9.53 -10.78 -9.23
N GLU A 37 -10.38 -11.76 -8.91
CA GLU A 37 -10.08 -12.76 -7.89
C GLU A 37 -9.10 -13.80 -8.43
N LEU A 38 -7.97 -13.96 -7.75
CA LEU A 38 -6.92 -14.90 -8.11
C LEU A 38 -6.93 -16.09 -7.13
N GLU A 39 -8.00 -16.89 -7.19
CA GLU A 39 -8.13 -18.07 -6.34
C GLU A 39 -6.95 -19.05 -6.52
N GLY A 40 -6.40 -19.52 -5.40
CA GLY A 40 -5.24 -20.42 -5.38
C GLY A 40 -3.90 -19.74 -5.67
N TYR A 41 -3.86 -18.42 -5.84
CA TYR A 41 -2.61 -17.69 -6.01
C TYR A 41 -2.19 -16.96 -4.73
N THR A 42 -0.89 -17.03 -4.43
CA THR A 42 -0.26 -16.28 -3.34
C THR A 42 0.88 -15.43 -3.87
N LEU A 43 1.14 -14.28 -3.25
CA LEU A 43 2.28 -13.44 -3.62
C LEU A 43 3.58 -14.14 -3.19
N LYS A 44 4.47 -14.42 -4.16
CA LYS A 44 5.77 -15.05 -3.93
C LYS A 44 6.90 -14.04 -3.82
N SER A 45 6.93 -13.06 -4.71
CA SER A 45 7.95 -12.02 -4.71
C SER A 45 7.51 -10.80 -5.52
N ILE A 46 8.23 -9.71 -5.35
CA ILE A 46 8.11 -8.53 -6.22
C ILE A 46 9.45 -8.26 -6.90
N LYS A 47 9.42 -7.97 -8.19
CA LYS A 47 10.60 -7.61 -8.97
C LYS A 47 10.49 -6.16 -9.42
N SER A 48 11.55 -5.38 -9.17
CA SER A 48 11.68 -4.04 -9.73
C SER A 48 12.50 -4.09 -11.01
N GLN A 49 12.01 -3.39 -12.02
CA GLN A 49 12.71 -3.01 -13.23
C GLN A 49 12.86 -1.48 -13.22
N LYS A 50 13.80 -0.91 -14.00
CA LYS A 50 14.15 0.53 -13.93
C LYS A 50 12.97 1.51 -13.96
N LYS A 51 11.82 1.13 -14.55
CA LYS A 51 10.64 1.99 -14.70
C LYS A 51 9.31 1.27 -14.41
N ASN A 52 9.36 0.07 -13.85
CA ASN A 52 8.16 -0.72 -13.58
C ASN A 52 8.43 -1.76 -12.49
N ALA A 53 7.41 -2.31 -11.87
CA ALA A 53 7.50 -3.47 -11.02
C ALA A 53 6.54 -4.57 -11.48
N SER A 54 6.85 -5.81 -11.11
CA SER A 54 5.94 -6.93 -11.33
C SER A 54 5.76 -7.78 -10.08
N LEU A 55 4.51 -8.21 -9.88
CA LEU A 55 4.11 -9.14 -8.84
C LEU A 55 4.27 -10.56 -9.40
N LEU A 56 5.06 -11.38 -8.72
CA LEU A 56 5.18 -12.80 -9.05
C LEU A 56 4.33 -13.61 -8.09
N LEU A 57 3.37 -14.32 -8.64
CA LEU A 57 2.41 -15.12 -7.91
C LEU A 57 2.71 -16.61 -8.10
N GLU A 58 2.60 -17.36 -7.01
CA GLU A 58 2.68 -18.82 -7.00
C GLU A 58 1.26 -19.37 -6.91
N GLY A 59 0.90 -20.21 -7.87
CA GLY A 59 -0.35 -20.95 -7.85
C GLY A 59 -0.24 -22.21 -6.98
N GLU A 60 -1.38 -22.74 -6.56
CA GLU A 60 -1.48 -24.02 -5.88
C GLU A 60 -1.08 -25.19 -6.79
N ALA A 61 -1.04 -26.42 -6.23
CA ALA A 61 -0.64 -27.60 -6.96
C ALA A 61 -1.44 -27.79 -8.26
N GLY A 62 -0.74 -27.74 -9.40
CA GLY A 62 -1.34 -27.86 -10.73
C GLY A 62 -1.63 -26.52 -11.43
N GLN A 63 -1.52 -25.39 -10.73
CA GLN A 63 -1.57 -24.06 -11.33
C GLN A 63 -0.16 -23.59 -11.71
N ALA A 64 -0.04 -22.95 -12.88
CA ALA A 64 1.23 -22.34 -13.31
C ALA A 64 1.45 -21.00 -12.58
N PRO A 65 2.70 -20.63 -12.24
CA PRO A 65 3.01 -19.30 -11.72
C PRO A 65 2.54 -18.19 -12.66
N MET A 66 2.16 -17.05 -12.09
CA MET A 66 1.66 -15.88 -12.82
C MET A 66 2.53 -14.66 -12.54
N THR A 67 2.69 -13.80 -13.53
CA THR A 67 3.29 -12.48 -13.38
C THR A 67 2.25 -11.42 -13.69
N ILE A 68 2.16 -10.40 -12.84
CA ILE A 68 1.31 -9.23 -13.08
C ILE A 68 2.21 -8.00 -13.13
N GLU A 69 2.22 -7.32 -14.27
CA GLU A 69 2.92 -6.05 -14.42
C GLU A 69 2.13 -4.95 -13.68
N CYS A 70 2.80 -4.16 -12.84
CA CYS A 70 2.14 -3.13 -12.05
C CYS A 70 1.58 -2.01 -12.92
N GLU A 71 2.18 -1.74 -14.09
CA GLU A 71 1.65 -0.76 -15.05
C GLU A 71 0.26 -1.13 -15.62
N ASP A 72 -0.13 -2.41 -15.57
CA ASP A 72 -1.40 -2.92 -16.11
C ASP A 72 -2.54 -2.94 -15.07
N ILE A 73 -2.31 -2.39 -13.87
CA ILE A 73 -3.28 -2.39 -12.77
C ILE A 73 -3.28 -1.03 -12.07
N TRP A 74 -4.42 -0.68 -11.46
CA TRP A 74 -4.50 0.51 -10.60
C TRP A 74 -3.92 0.23 -9.21
N GLY A 75 -4.15 -0.98 -8.69
CA GLY A 75 -3.71 -1.38 -7.37
C GLY A 75 -4.12 -2.81 -7.06
N PHE A 76 -3.82 -3.25 -5.83
CA PHE A 76 -4.19 -4.56 -5.34
C PHE A 76 -4.37 -4.56 -3.83
N ARG A 77 -5.17 -5.49 -3.32
CA ARG A 77 -5.19 -5.83 -1.90
C ARG A 77 -4.39 -7.10 -1.68
N LEU A 78 -3.58 -7.09 -0.64
CA LEU A 78 -2.97 -8.28 -0.06
C LEU A 78 -3.50 -8.38 1.36
N ASP A 79 -4.29 -9.40 1.64
CA ASP A 79 -5.15 -9.45 2.81
C ASP A 79 -6.03 -8.19 2.92
N SER A 80 -6.01 -7.52 4.07
CA SER A 80 -6.73 -6.27 4.32
C SER A 80 -5.95 -5.02 3.94
N VAL A 81 -4.76 -5.15 3.35
CA VAL A 81 -3.87 -4.02 3.05
C VAL A 81 -3.98 -3.63 1.59
N LEU A 82 -4.35 -2.37 1.34
CA LEU A 82 -4.42 -1.82 -0.01
C LEU A 82 -3.07 -1.24 -0.45
N PHE A 83 -2.67 -1.60 -1.66
CA PHE A 83 -1.55 -1.03 -2.38
C PHE A 83 -2.07 -0.37 -3.65
N ARG A 84 -1.63 0.86 -3.91
CA ARG A 84 -1.93 1.59 -5.15
C ARG A 84 -0.64 1.70 -5.96
N ILE A 85 -0.74 1.55 -7.27
CA ILE A 85 0.43 1.71 -8.14
C ILE A 85 0.70 3.20 -8.37
N GLU A 86 1.95 3.58 -8.11
CA GLU A 86 2.47 4.90 -8.41
C GLU A 86 2.69 5.02 -9.93
N PRO A 87 2.07 6.01 -10.59
CA PRO A 87 1.94 6.02 -12.05
C PRO A 87 3.25 6.32 -12.82
N ILE A 88 4.25 6.94 -12.21
CA ILE A 88 5.49 7.36 -12.91
C ILE A 88 6.46 6.19 -13.06
N TYR A 89 6.64 5.39 -12.01
CA TYR A 89 7.60 4.29 -11.98
C TYR A 89 6.96 2.90 -11.85
N GLY A 90 5.63 2.83 -11.79
CA GLY A 90 4.91 1.55 -11.69
C GLY A 90 5.19 0.83 -10.37
N HIS A 91 5.51 1.57 -9.31
CA HIS A 91 5.88 1.00 -8.02
C HIS A 91 4.67 0.94 -7.08
N PRO A 92 4.47 -0.13 -6.30
CA PRO A 92 3.39 -0.15 -5.32
C PRO A 92 3.69 0.81 -4.17
N ALA A 93 2.66 1.56 -3.79
CA ALA A 93 2.62 2.40 -2.60
C ALA A 93 1.54 1.86 -1.65
N ARG A 94 1.93 1.53 -0.42
CA ARG A 94 0.98 1.04 0.60
C ARG A 94 0.09 2.19 1.03
N VAL A 95 -1.23 2.04 0.93
CA VAL A 95 -2.19 3.02 1.44
C VAL A 95 -2.19 2.94 2.97
N VAL A 96 -1.89 4.06 3.64
CA VAL A 96 -1.82 4.13 5.10
C VAL A 96 -2.94 4.98 5.69
N LEU A 97 -3.26 6.10 5.06
CA LEU A 97 -4.36 6.98 5.46
C LEU A 97 -5.21 7.31 4.23
N VAL A 98 -6.53 7.20 4.37
CA VAL A 98 -7.51 7.55 3.34
C VAL A 98 -8.32 8.74 3.84
N GLY A 99 -8.35 9.82 3.05
CA GLY A 99 -8.97 11.10 3.39
C GLY A 99 -8.34 12.22 2.56
N GLU A 100 -8.51 13.47 2.97
CA GLU A 100 -7.92 14.62 2.28
C GLU A 100 -6.78 15.20 3.15
N PRO A 101 -5.49 14.86 2.89
CA PRO A 101 -4.96 14.03 1.80
C PRO A 101 -4.85 12.54 2.16
N CYS A 102 -4.82 11.71 1.13
CA CYS A 102 -4.38 10.33 1.24
C CYS A 102 -2.87 10.29 1.48
N PHE A 103 -2.42 9.35 2.32
CA PHE A 103 -1.00 9.11 2.58
C PHE A 103 -0.61 7.68 2.30
N TYR A 104 0.54 7.54 1.66
CA TYR A 104 1.10 6.25 1.27
C TYR A 104 2.55 6.12 1.72
N GLU A 105 2.97 4.87 1.86
CA GLU A 105 4.35 4.53 2.19
C GLU A 105 4.96 3.65 1.11
N ASN A 106 6.28 3.45 1.23
CA ASN A 106 7.04 2.58 0.34
C ASN A 106 6.45 1.15 0.32
N GLY A 107 5.62 0.86 -0.68
CA GLY A 107 4.91 -0.41 -0.75
C GLY A 107 5.86 -1.59 -0.95
N ALA A 108 6.96 -1.39 -1.69
CA ALA A 108 7.99 -2.39 -1.89
C ALA A 108 8.62 -2.88 -0.57
N ALA A 109 8.98 -1.96 0.34
CA ALA A 109 9.49 -2.30 1.66
C ALA A 109 8.45 -3.09 2.48
N HIS A 110 7.19 -2.63 2.49
CA HIS A 110 6.10 -3.33 3.18
C HIS A 110 5.82 -4.73 2.63
N LEU A 111 5.91 -4.93 1.30
CA LEU A 111 5.75 -6.26 0.69
C LEU A 111 6.91 -7.18 1.03
N LYS A 112 8.14 -6.66 1.08
CA LYS A 112 9.31 -7.46 1.49
C LYS A 112 9.18 -7.88 2.96
N MET A 113 8.81 -6.96 3.85
CA MET A 113 8.50 -7.25 5.25
C MET A 113 7.44 -8.35 5.39
N TYR A 114 6.38 -8.27 4.59
CA TYR A 114 5.33 -9.26 4.55
C TYR A 114 5.86 -10.65 4.14
N LEU A 115 6.63 -10.72 3.05
CA LEU A 115 7.19 -11.98 2.52
C LEU A 115 8.23 -12.62 3.43
N GLU A 116 9.02 -11.81 4.15
CA GLU A 116 10.08 -12.27 5.05
C GLU A 116 9.59 -12.47 6.49
N GLY A 117 8.35 -12.07 6.81
CA GLY A 117 7.80 -12.12 8.16
C GLY A 117 8.52 -11.18 9.14
N THR A 118 9.02 -10.04 8.65
CA THR A 118 9.76 -9.05 9.44
C THR A 118 8.95 -7.77 9.67
N ASN A 119 9.34 -6.98 10.67
CA ASN A 119 8.74 -5.67 10.97
C ASN A 119 9.65 -4.50 10.57
N GLU A 120 10.82 -4.78 10.01
CA GLU A 120 11.84 -3.78 9.71
C GLU A 120 12.38 -4.03 8.30
N GLU A 121 12.43 -2.97 7.50
CA GLU A 121 13.05 -3.00 6.19
C GLU A 121 13.51 -1.60 5.80
N HIS A 122 14.61 -1.51 5.08
CA HIS A 122 15.08 -0.24 4.52
C HIS A 122 14.31 0.10 3.23
N VAL A 123 14.38 1.36 2.79
CA VAL A 123 13.82 1.75 1.49
C VAL A 123 14.45 0.87 0.40
N VAL A 124 13.65 -0.01 -0.22
CA VAL A 124 14.15 -0.96 -1.22
C VAL A 124 14.24 -0.27 -2.58
N TRP A 125 13.15 0.37 -3.02
CA TRP A 125 13.05 1.16 -4.26
C TRP A 125 11.78 2.03 -4.22
N GLY A 126 11.73 3.09 -5.03
CA GLY A 126 10.67 4.11 -4.97
C GLY A 126 10.91 5.15 -3.87
N ALA A 127 9.89 5.95 -3.56
CA ALA A 127 9.99 6.97 -2.51
C ALA A 127 9.62 6.42 -1.14
N GLY A 128 10.07 7.10 -0.07
CA GLY A 128 9.73 6.71 1.30
C GLY A 128 8.24 6.88 1.62
N GLY A 129 7.57 7.83 0.97
CA GLY A 129 6.13 8.03 1.12
C GLY A 129 5.56 8.98 0.07
N TYR A 130 4.23 9.04 0.02
CA TYR A 130 3.48 9.77 -0.99
C TYR A 130 2.27 10.48 -0.41
N LEU A 131 1.79 11.52 -1.08
CA LEU A 131 0.52 12.21 -0.79
C LEU A 131 -0.36 12.27 -2.04
N SER A 132 -1.67 12.29 -1.89
CA SER A 132 -2.58 12.69 -2.98
C SER A 132 -3.85 13.27 -2.37
N ASP A 133 -4.62 14.02 -3.15
CA ASP A 133 -5.87 14.61 -2.64
C ASP A 133 -6.90 13.52 -2.30
N ASP A 134 -7.00 12.52 -3.18
CA ASP A 134 -7.83 11.33 -3.01
C ASP A 134 -7.12 10.08 -3.58
N LEU A 135 -7.75 8.92 -3.50
CA LEU A 135 -7.18 7.64 -3.97
C LEU A 135 -6.97 7.55 -5.49
N ASN A 136 -7.60 8.39 -6.31
CA ASN A 136 -7.47 8.39 -7.76
C ASN A 136 -6.62 9.57 -8.29
N SER A 137 -6.48 10.64 -7.51
CA SER A 137 -5.65 11.80 -7.82
C SER A 137 -4.15 11.45 -7.91
N GLU A 138 -3.39 12.24 -8.66
CA GLU A 138 -1.96 12.04 -8.86
C GLU A 138 -1.18 12.02 -7.53
N MET A 139 -0.30 11.01 -7.40
CA MET A 139 0.59 10.88 -6.25
C MET A 139 1.77 11.86 -6.30
N ALA A 140 1.96 12.51 -5.17
CA ALA A 140 3.09 13.34 -4.79
C ALA A 140 4.16 12.53 -4.11
N PHE A 141 5.44 12.71 -4.45
CA PHE A 141 6.52 12.21 -3.60
C PHE A 141 6.64 13.07 -2.33
N VAL A 142 6.71 12.42 -1.18
CA VAL A 142 7.18 13.05 0.07
C VAL A 142 8.69 12.79 0.17
N PRO A 143 9.52 13.83 0.36
CA PRO A 143 10.98 13.72 0.43
C PRO A 143 11.44 13.17 1.79
N ILE A 144 11.06 11.93 2.09
CA ILE A 144 11.26 11.30 3.41
C ILE A 144 12.72 11.03 3.72
N ASP A 145 13.60 11.08 2.72
CA ASP A 145 15.04 11.02 2.91
C ASP A 145 15.77 11.96 1.93
N LYS A 146 16.86 12.56 2.42
CA LYS A 146 17.71 13.53 1.70
C LYS A 146 18.42 12.93 0.48
N TYR A 147 18.34 11.61 0.30
CA TYR A 147 19.10 10.86 -0.70
C TYR A 147 18.29 10.40 -1.93
N ALA A 148 16.95 10.46 -1.92
CA ALA A 148 16.13 9.86 -2.99
C ALA A 148 15.76 10.83 -4.12
N TYR A 149 15.60 12.12 -3.84
CA TYR A 149 15.23 13.13 -4.85
C TYR A 149 15.92 14.47 -4.57
N GLY A 150 16.18 15.24 -5.63
CA GLY A 150 16.69 16.59 -5.51
C GLY A 150 15.75 17.47 -4.68
N ARG A 151 16.32 18.33 -3.81
CA ARG A 151 15.57 19.31 -3.02
C ARG A 151 14.70 20.25 -3.88
N LYS A 152 15.01 20.37 -5.18
CA LYS A 152 14.38 21.31 -6.11
C LYS A 152 13.03 20.80 -6.62
N GLU A 153 12.96 19.56 -7.09
CA GLU A 153 11.75 18.93 -7.60
C GLU A 153 10.70 18.79 -6.50
N THR A 154 11.18 18.40 -5.31
CA THR A 154 10.41 18.37 -4.08
C THR A 154 9.82 19.74 -3.73
N LYS A 155 10.65 20.79 -3.71
CA LYS A 155 10.21 22.14 -3.38
C LYS A 155 9.17 22.64 -4.38
N VAL A 156 9.40 22.46 -5.67
CA VAL A 156 8.45 22.84 -6.75
C VAL A 156 7.12 22.12 -6.59
N PHE A 157 7.14 20.82 -6.29
CA PHE A 157 5.93 20.04 -6.10
C PHE A 157 5.15 20.47 -4.85
N LEU A 158 5.84 20.73 -3.73
CA LEU A 158 5.19 21.19 -2.49
C LEU A 158 4.70 22.64 -2.61
N GLU A 159 5.39 23.48 -3.37
CA GLU A 159 4.97 24.85 -3.67
C GLU A 159 3.74 24.89 -4.60
N SER A 160 3.60 23.92 -5.51
CA SER A 160 2.41 23.83 -6.37
C SER A 160 1.18 23.26 -5.66
N ARG A 161 1.36 22.59 -4.51
CA ARG A 161 0.28 22.01 -3.70
C ARG A 161 0.24 22.64 -2.30
N SER A 162 -0.12 23.92 -2.25
CA SER A 162 -0.20 24.72 -1.02
C SER A 162 -1.08 24.11 0.08
N ALA A 163 -2.05 23.25 -0.30
CA ALA A 163 -2.88 22.47 0.62
C ALA A 163 -2.06 21.60 1.59
N TYR A 164 -0.86 21.15 1.21
CA TYR A 164 -0.03 20.31 2.08
C TYR A 164 0.94 21.10 2.97
N ALA A 165 0.97 22.43 2.86
CA ALA A 165 1.86 23.27 3.66
C ALA A 165 1.71 23.10 5.19
N PRO A 166 0.50 22.94 5.77
CA PRO A 166 0.35 22.68 7.20
C PRO A 166 1.06 21.40 7.66
N ILE A 167 0.97 20.32 6.89
CA ILE A 167 1.62 19.03 7.19
C ILE A 167 3.13 19.19 7.22
N LEU A 168 3.71 19.89 6.25
CA LEU A 168 5.15 20.12 6.17
C LEU A 168 5.67 21.01 7.30
N ARG A 169 4.90 22.05 7.67
CA ARG A 169 5.23 22.91 8.81
C ARG A 169 5.20 22.11 10.11
N CYS A 170 4.17 21.28 10.31
CA CYS A 170 4.06 20.39 11.45
C CYS A 170 5.25 19.42 11.54
N ALA A 171 5.67 18.85 10.42
CA ALA A 171 6.83 17.95 10.39
C ALA A 171 8.14 18.67 10.70
N ASN A 172 8.20 20.00 10.63
CA ASN A 172 9.35 20.83 10.99
C ASN A 172 10.68 20.35 10.39
N GLY A 173 10.65 19.91 9.13
CA GLY A 173 11.80 19.36 8.41
C GLY A 173 12.18 17.92 8.78
N GLN A 174 11.52 17.30 9.77
CA GLN A 174 11.63 15.88 10.09
C GLN A 174 10.64 15.08 9.24
N LEU A 175 11.01 14.83 7.99
CA LEU A 175 10.11 14.23 7.00
C LEU A 175 10.05 12.69 7.12
N HIS A 176 10.14 12.15 8.33
CA HIS A 176 9.95 10.71 8.54
C HIS A 176 8.48 10.31 8.34
N THR A 177 8.23 9.10 7.84
CA THR A 177 6.88 8.59 7.58
C THR A 177 5.96 8.73 8.79
N TYR A 178 6.41 8.32 9.98
CA TYR A 178 5.61 8.40 11.20
C TYR A 178 5.25 9.84 11.60
N MET A 179 6.14 10.81 11.36
CA MET A 179 5.87 12.23 11.60
C MET A 179 4.82 12.76 10.63
N ILE A 180 4.95 12.42 9.34
CA ILE A 180 3.98 12.82 8.31
C ILE A 180 2.59 12.25 8.63
N ARG A 181 2.50 10.95 9.01
CA ARG A 181 1.25 10.35 9.48
C ARG A 181 0.64 11.13 10.64
N ALA A 182 1.44 11.48 11.64
CA ALA A 182 0.96 12.21 12.82
C ALA A 182 0.44 13.60 12.44
N CYS A 183 1.16 14.32 11.58
CA CYS A 183 0.76 15.64 11.11
C CYS A 183 -0.52 15.63 10.26
N ILE A 184 -0.72 14.61 9.41
CA ILE A 184 -1.97 14.46 8.65
C ILE A 184 -3.15 14.24 9.60
N LYS A 185 -2.99 13.37 10.60
CA LYS A 185 -4.04 13.13 11.61
C LYS A 185 -4.35 14.40 12.42
N ALA A 186 -3.33 15.15 12.82
CA ALA A 186 -3.50 16.43 13.51
C ALA A 186 -4.28 17.43 12.62
N MET A 187 -3.95 17.52 11.33
CA MET A 187 -4.69 18.35 10.39
C MET A 187 -6.17 17.96 10.29
N TRP A 188 -6.48 16.67 10.19
CA TRP A 188 -7.85 16.17 10.12
C TRP A 188 -8.66 16.45 11.38
N ASN A 189 -8.00 16.53 12.53
CA ASN A 189 -8.62 16.89 13.79
C ASN A 189 -8.79 18.41 13.99
N GLY A 190 -8.23 19.23 13.09
CA GLY A 190 -8.23 20.70 13.23
C GLY A 190 -7.15 21.22 14.19
N ASP A 191 -6.11 20.43 14.46
CA ASP A 191 -5.02 20.78 15.38
C ASP A 191 -3.86 21.56 14.69
N LEU A 192 -3.96 21.87 13.39
CA LEU A 192 -2.93 22.55 12.57
C LEU A 192 -3.43 23.78 11.80
#